data_AF-R9LQH2-F1
#
_entry.id   AF-R9LQH2-F1
#
_cell.length_a   1.000
_cell.length_b   1.000
_cell.length_c   1.000
_cell.angle_alpha   90.00
_cell.angle_beta   90.00
_cell.angle_gamma   90.00
#
_symmetry.space_group_name_H-M   'P 1'
#
loop_
_entity.id
_entity.type
_entity.pdbx_description
1 polymer ?
#
loop_
_entity_poly.entity_id
_entity_poly.type
_entity_poly.pdbx_seq_one_letter_code
_entity_poly.pdbx_strand_id
1 'polypeptide(L)'
;MKQFFFAIVYGIRNMIVLTVILFAFLFFIDWFNPIFRNIHIADIFHAFLTPGCVIVIVALSGIYTFLTKLFEKCRFLNTLLSVCLLIGYGWIGYQYTYVQIKEEIENQYAQLAMKKAQAELEDLSAQTFVYEGLPVLRFVSDATVPQEVADHFAFSIVSEQPSFLLDKCTSILIMDEHYFFEEETARENEKIVGFASSADMAIRLLRNDQTGPYIDLSMPDIIMQPDDYYIHTLAHELSHLYDYQYAYSQSFLSDNPRFEKLYAQEGDHLSAYGASSRAEYFAEASKYYLFYPEKLKVSAPNTYAYFQELYGKEIWS
;
A
#
# COMPACT_ATOMS: atom_id res chain seq x y z
N MET A 1 -44.80 -30.85 0.86
CA MET A 1 -43.69 -31.51 1.59
C MET A 1 -42.77 -32.38 0.72
N LYS A 2 -43.23 -33.44 0.04
CA LYS A 2 -42.34 -34.31 -0.78
C LYS A 2 -41.52 -33.58 -1.85
N GLN A 3 -42.10 -32.62 -2.56
CA GLN A 3 -41.40 -31.85 -3.60
C GLN A 3 -40.35 -30.88 -3.03
N PHE A 4 -40.59 -30.35 -1.84
CA PHE A 4 -39.64 -29.49 -1.12
C PHE A 4 -38.42 -30.29 -0.65
N PHE A 5 -38.65 -31.49 -0.09
CA PHE A 5 -37.57 -32.41 0.26
C PHE A 5 -36.73 -32.83 -0.96
N PHE A 6 -37.37 -33.07 -2.11
CA PHE A 6 -36.67 -33.39 -3.35
C PHE A 6 -35.79 -32.22 -3.83
N ALA A 7 -36.28 -30.99 -3.73
CA ALA A 7 -35.52 -29.80 -4.08
C ALA A 7 -34.31 -29.58 -3.15
N ILE A 8 -34.45 -29.86 -1.85
CA ILE A 8 -33.34 -29.81 -0.89
C ILE A 8 -32.27 -30.85 -1.24
N VAL A 9 -32.66 -32.12 -1.43
CA VAL A 9 -31.71 -33.20 -1.76
C VAL A 9 -31.02 -32.94 -3.10
N TYR A 10 -31.74 -32.43 -4.09
CA TYR A 10 -31.18 -32.08 -5.40
C TYR A 10 -30.21 -30.88 -5.31
N GLY A 11 -30.56 -29.86 -4.51
CA GLY A 11 -29.69 -28.72 -4.22
C GLY A 11 -28.40 -29.15 -3.53
N ILE A 12 -28.48 -30.01 -2.51
CA ILE A 12 -27.31 -30.56 -1.82
C ILE A 12 -26.42 -31.34 -2.79
N ARG A 13 -27.00 -32.18 -3.65
CA ARG A 13 -26.24 -32.95 -4.64
C ARG A 13 -25.51 -32.05 -5.63
N ASN A 14 -26.18 -31.02 -6.15
CA ASN A 14 -25.58 -30.07 -7.08
C ASN A 14 -24.51 -29.21 -6.39
N MET A 15 -24.72 -28.85 -5.12
CA MET A 15 -23.70 -28.16 -4.32
C MET A 15 -22.44 -29.01 -4.21
N ILE A 16 -22.56 -30.30 -3.84
CA ILE A 16 -21.41 -31.22 -3.77
C ILE A 16 -20.67 -31.30 -5.12
N VAL A 17 -21.41 -31.44 -6.24
CA VAL A 17 -20.80 -31.49 -7.57
C VAL A 17 -20.11 -30.17 -7.93
N LEU A 18 -20.75 -29.03 -7.67
CA LEU A 18 -20.14 -27.72 -7.89
C LEU A 18 -18.87 -27.53 -7.06
N THR A 19 -18.92 -27.94 -5.79
CA THR A 19 -17.79 -27.89 -4.87
C THR A 19 -16.62 -28.74 -5.37
N VAL A 20 -16.88 -29.95 -5.88
CA VAL A 20 -15.84 -30.81 -6.47
C VAL A 20 -15.26 -30.22 -7.76
N ILE A 21 -16.09 -29.64 -8.62
CA ILE A 21 -15.62 -28.99 -9.86
C ILE A 21 -14.80 -27.73 -9.53
N LEU A 22 -15.26 -26.93 -8.57
CA LEU A 22 -14.53 -25.75 -8.08
C LEU A 22 -13.18 -26.17 -7.48
N PHE A 23 -13.14 -27.27 -6.72
CA PHE A 23 -11.91 -27.83 -6.17
C PHE A 23 -10.93 -28.26 -7.27
N ALA A 24 -11.41 -28.97 -8.29
CA ALA A 24 -10.58 -29.37 -9.43
C ALA A 24 -10.06 -28.15 -10.22
N PHE A 25 -10.87 -27.10 -10.36
CA PHE A 25 -10.49 -25.87 -11.05
C PHE A 25 -9.48 -25.04 -10.25
N LEU A 26 -9.67 -24.90 -8.94
CA LEU A 26 -8.73 -24.20 -8.05
C LEU A 26 -7.40 -24.94 -7.95
N PHE A 27 -7.43 -26.27 -7.84
CA PHE A 27 -6.22 -27.11 -7.88
C PHE A 27 -5.48 -27.01 -9.23
N PHE A 28 -6.22 -26.85 -10.32
CA PHE A 28 -5.64 -26.61 -11.65
C PHE A 28 -5.01 -25.21 -11.75
N ILE A 29 -5.64 -24.16 -11.19
CA ILE A 29 -5.06 -22.81 -11.14
C ILE A 29 -3.78 -22.77 -10.29
N ASP A 30 -3.80 -23.45 -9.14
CA ASP A 30 -2.65 -23.59 -8.23
C ASP A 30 -1.43 -24.22 -8.91
N TRP A 31 -1.66 -25.18 -9.83
CA TRP A 31 -0.58 -25.77 -10.63
C TRP A 31 0.14 -24.72 -11.50
N PHE A 32 -0.61 -23.80 -12.12
CA PHE A 32 -0.09 -22.90 -13.15
C PHE A 32 0.41 -21.55 -12.64
N ASN A 33 0.03 -21.11 -11.44
CA ASN A 33 0.42 -19.80 -10.94
C ASN A 33 1.03 -19.90 -9.53
N PRO A 34 2.34 -19.61 -9.37
CA PRO A 34 3.05 -19.74 -8.10
C PRO A 34 2.51 -18.84 -6.99
N ILE A 35 1.72 -17.81 -7.30
CA ILE A 35 1.02 -16.98 -6.32
C ILE A 35 -0.05 -17.78 -5.57
N PHE A 36 -0.73 -18.72 -6.23
CA PHE A 36 -1.80 -19.50 -5.62
C PHE A 36 -1.29 -20.67 -4.76
N ARG A 37 0.01 -21.04 -4.88
CA ARG A 37 0.65 -22.10 -4.09
C ARG A 37 0.72 -21.80 -2.60
N ASN A 38 0.69 -20.53 -2.24
CA ASN A 38 0.73 -20.09 -0.86
C ASN A 38 -0.66 -19.73 -0.31
N ILE A 39 -1.71 -19.83 -1.12
CA ILE A 39 -3.09 -19.69 -0.65
C ILE A 39 -3.55 -21.06 -0.18
N HIS A 40 -3.81 -21.19 1.12
CA HIS A 40 -4.39 -22.41 1.66
C HIS A 40 -5.79 -22.61 1.05
N ILE A 41 -5.91 -23.54 0.10
CA ILE A 41 -7.18 -23.91 -0.55
C ILE A 41 -8.26 -24.26 0.50
N ALA A 42 -7.85 -24.69 1.69
CA ALA A 42 -8.72 -24.90 2.84
C ALA A 42 -9.46 -23.63 3.29
N ASP A 43 -8.83 -22.46 3.24
CA ASP A 43 -9.43 -21.19 3.68
C ASP A 43 -10.42 -20.65 2.65
N ILE A 44 -10.11 -20.81 1.36
CA ILE A 44 -11.07 -20.60 0.26
C ILE A 44 -12.34 -21.44 0.49
N PHE A 45 -12.16 -22.69 0.91
CA PHE A 45 -13.23 -23.64 1.15
C PHE A 45 -14.05 -23.29 2.39
N HIS A 46 -13.39 -22.90 3.48
CA HIS A 46 -14.04 -22.44 4.70
C HIS A 46 -14.89 -21.18 4.45
N ALA A 47 -14.40 -20.24 3.64
CA ALA A 47 -15.17 -19.05 3.22
C ALA A 47 -16.41 -19.44 2.40
N PHE A 48 -16.28 -20.42 1.51
CA PHE A 48 -17.39 -20.92 0.67
C PHE A 48 -18.46 -21.67 1.46
N LEU A 49 -18.09 -22.30 2.57
CA LEU A 49 -18.98 -23.05 3.47
C LEU A 49 -19.56 -22.19 4.60
N THR A 50 -19.37 -20.88 4.58
CA THR A 50 -20.00 -19.99 5.57
C THR A 50 -21.53 -20.17 5.55
N PRO A 51 -22.20 -20.10 6.72
CA PRO A 51 -23.66 -20.28 6.80
C PRO A 51 -24.45 -19.38 5.85
N GLY A 52 -23.98 -18.13 5.65
CA GLY A 52 -24.58 -17.19 4.70
C GLY A 52 -24.49 -17.66 3.25
N CYS A 53 -23.31 -18.10 2.80
CA CYS A 53 -23.12 -18.61 1.44
C CYS A 53 -23.98 -19.86 1.19
N VAL A 54 -24.03 -20.79 2.14
CA VAL A 54 -24.84 -22.01 2.07
C VAL A 54 -26.33 -21.69 1.94
N ILE A 55 -26.85 -20.73 2.72
CA ILE A 55 -28.27 -20.32 2.65
C ILE A 55 -28.61 -19.76 1.25
N VAL A 56 -27.75 -18.91 0.70
CA VAL A 56 -27.95 -18.32 -0.63
C VAL A 56 -27.91 -19.39 -1.73
N ILE A 57 -26.97 -20.33 -1.65
CA ILE A 57 -26.85 -21.44 -2.61
C ILE A 57 -28.09 -22.34 -2.58
N VAL A 58 -28.59 -22.66 -1.39
CA VAL A 58 -29.80 -23.47 -1.21
C VAL A 58 -31.02 -22.74 -1.76
N ALA A 59 -31.16 -21.43 -1.52
CA ALA A 59 -32.24 -20.62 -2.06
C ALA A 59 -32.22 -20.58 -3.60
N LEU A 60 -31.05 -20.33 -4.21
CA LEU A 60 -30.87 -20.33 -5.66
C LEU A 60 -31.15 -21.71 -6.28
N SER A 61 -30.69 -22.79 -5.63
CA SER A 61 -31.02 -24.16 -6.04
C SER A 61 -32.53 -24.42 -6.02
N GLY A 62 -33.23 -23.93 -5.00
CA GLY A 62 -34.68 -24.05 -4.87
C GLY A 62 -35.42 -23.32 -6.00
N ILE A 63 -35.03 -22.08 -6.28
CA ILE A 63 -35.57 -21.26 -7.37
C ILE A 63 -35.33 -21.93 -8.73
N TYR A 64 -34.10 -22.37 -8.99
CA TYR A 64 -33.77 -23.09 -10.22
C TYR A 64 -34.60 -24.36 -10.40
N THR A 65 -34.77 -25.16 -9.33
CA THR A 65 -35.57 -26.39 -9.37
C THR A 65 -37.04 -26.09 -9.68
N PHE A 66 -37.58 -24.99 -9.13
CA PHE A 66 -38.94 -24.54 -9.42
C PHE A 66 -39.09 -24.11 -10.88
N LEU A 67 -38.18 -23.26 -11.37
CA LEU A 67 -38.22 -22.72 -12.73
C LEU A 67 -38.01 -23.81 -13.79
N THR A 68 -37.06 -24.72 -13.60
CA THR A 68 -36.83 -25.83 -14.54
C THR A 68 -38.05 -26.74 -14.68
N LYS A 69 -38.82 -26.91 -13.61
CA LYS A 69 -40.09 -27.64 -13.64
C LYS A 69 -41.20 -26.85 -14.33
N LEU A 70 -41.26 -25.54 -14.11
CA LEU A 70 -42.20 -24.64 -14.81
C LEU A 70 -41.96 -24.64 -16.33
N PHE A 71 -40.70 -24.77 -16.74
CA PHE A 71 -40.27 -24.73 -18.13
C PHE A 71 -39.81 -26.08 -18.68
N GLU A 72 -40.26 -27.20 -18.10
CA GLU A 72 -39.79 -28.56 -18.45
C GLU A 72 -39.89 -28.89 -19.95
N LYS A 73 -40.85 -28.28 -20.65
CA LYS A 73 -41.09 -28.47 -22.09
C LYS A 73 -40.25 -27.57 -22.99
N CYS A 74 -39.59 -26.55 -22.44
CA CYS A 74 -38.78 -25.58 -23.19
C CYS A 74 -37.29 -25.79 -22.91
N ARG A 75 -36.66 -26.66 -23.71
CA ARG A 75 -35.23 -27.01 -23.56
C ARG A 75 -34.31 -25.79 -23.55
N PHE A 76 -34.56 -24.82 -24.42
CA PHE A 76 -33.76 -23.59 -24.50
C PHE A 76 -33.79 -22.79 -23.19
N LEU A 77 -34.98 -22.61 -22.59
CA LEU A 77 -35.12 -21.85 -21.35
C LEU A 77 -34.43 -22.57 -20.17
N ASN A 78 -34.50 -23.90 -20.14
CA ASN A 78 -33.80 -24.69 -19.12
C ASN A 78 -32.27 -24.58 -19.27
N THR A 79 -31.74 -24.61 -20.48
CA THR A 79 -30.30 -24.38 -20.70
C THR A 79 -29.88 -22.98 -20.25
N LEU A 80 -30.67 -21.95 -20.57
CA LEU A 80 -30.40 -20.57 -20.14
C LEU A 80 -30.40 -20.46 -18.61
N LEU A 81 -31.38 -21.06 -17.94
CA LEU A 81 -31.47 -21.08 -16.47
C LEU A 81 -30.26 -21.77 -15.84
N SER A 82 -29.75 -22.86 -16.41
CA SER A 82 -28.55 -23.54 -15.93
C SER A 82 -27.31 -22.66 -16.04
N VAL A 83 -27.16 -21.94 -17.15
CA VAL A 83 -26.05 -21.00 -17.36
C VAL A 83 -26.13 -19.84 -16.37
N CYS A 84 -27.31 -19.25 -16.16
CA CYS A 84 -27.50 -18.19 -15.17
C CYS A 84 -27.19 -18.67 -13.74
N LEU A 85 -27.57 -19.90 -13.40
CA LEU A 85 -27.27 -20.47 -12.08
C LEU A 85 -25.77 -20.67 -11.88
N LEU A 86 -25.06 -21.18 -12.90
CA LEU A 86 -23.60 -21.35 -12.86
C LEU A 86 -22.89 -19.99 -12.73
N ILE A 87 -23.32 -18.97 -13.47
CA ILE A 87 -22.79 -17.61 -13.34
C ILE A 87 -23.05 -17.05 -11.94
N GLY A 88 -24.27 -17.25 -11.41
CA GLY A 88 -24.64 -16.81 -10.07
C GLY A 88 -23.78 -17.47 -8.98
N TYR A 89 -23.53 -18.77 -9.06
CA TYR A 89 -22.64 -19.47 -8.14
C TYR A 89 -21.18 -19.02 -8.28
N GLY A 90 -20.70 -18.85 -9.51
CA GLY A 90 -19.37 -18.31 -9.76
C GLY A 90 -19.20 -16.91 -9.15
N TRP A 91 -20.20 -16.05 -9.31
CA TRP A 91 -20.19 -14.70 -8.75
C TRP A 91 -20.23 -14.68 -7.22
N ILE A 92 -21.10 -15.48 -6.60
CA ILE A 92 -21.18 -15.57 -5.12
C ILE A 92 -19.88 -16.14 -4.56
N GLY A 93 -19.37 -17.21 -5.18
CA GLY A 93 -18.09 -17.78 -4.83
C GLY A 93 -16.97 -16.77 -4.91
N TYR A 94 -16.90 -16.03 -6.02
CA TYR A 94 -15.95 -14.94 -6.19
C TYR A 94 -16.10 -13.90 -5.08
N GLN A 95 -17.29 -13.36 -4.80
CA GLN A 95 -17.47 -12.32 -3.78
C GLN A 95 -17.09 -12.79 -2.38
N TYR A 96 -17.47 -14.01 -1.97
CA TYR A 96 -17.19 -14.51 -0.62
C TYR A 96 -15.74 -14.99 -0.44
N THR A 97 -15.14 -15.59 -1.47
CA THR A 97 -13.76 -16.08 -1.41
C THR A 97 -12.76 -14.95 -1.67
N TYR A 98 -12.96 -14.16 -2.73
CA TYR A 98 -12.02 -13.11 -3.11
C TYR A 98 -11.95 -12.04 -2.03
N VAL A 99 -13.07 -11.55 -1.48
CA VAL A 99 -13.01 -10.49 -0.46
C VAL A 99 -12.29 -10.94 0.81
N GLN A 100 -12.43 -12.20 1.22
CA GLN A 100 -11.76 -12.70 2.43
C GLN A 100 -10.27 -12.97 2.25
N ILE A 101 -9.84 -13.33 1.03
CA ILE A 101 -8.46 -13.72 0.76
C ILE A 101 -7.69 -12.60 0.03
N LYS A 102 -8.39 -11.58 -0.47
CA LYS A 102 -7.79 -10.42 -1.14
C LYS A 102 -6.76 -9.75 -0.25
N GLU A 103 -7.10 -9.46 1.00
CA GLU A 103 -6.20 -8.80 1.93
C GLU A 103 -4.95 -9.66 2.20
N GLU A 104 -5.13 -10.97 2.37
CA GLU A 104 -4.02 -11.90 2.56
C GLU A 104 -3.11 -12.00 1.33
N ILE A 105 -3.70 -12.07 0.13
CA ILE A 105 -2.97 -12.06 -1.13
C ILE A 105 -2.19 -10.75 -1.28
N GLU A 106 -2.84 -9.61 -1.07
CA GLU A 106 -2.22 -8.28 -1.16
C GLU A 106 -1.06 -8.16 -0.17
N ASN A 107 -1.22 -8.64 1.06
CA ASN A 107 -0.16 -8.69 2.06
C ASN A 107 1.02 -9.58 1.62
N GLN A 108 0.76 -10.77 1.06
CA GLN A 108 1.82 -11.66 0.57
C GLN A 108 2.58 -11.03 -0.61
N TYR A 109 1.87 -10.38 -1.54
CA TYR A 109 2.50 -9.64 -2.63
C TYR A 109 3.38 -8.50 -2.12
N ALA A 110 2.85 -7.70 -1.18
CA ALA A 110 3.60 -6.60 -0.58
C ALA A 110 4.88 -7.11 0.11
N GLN A 111 4.81 -8.19 0.88
CA GLN A 111 5.98 -8.80 1.52
C GLN A 111 7.01 -9.33 0.52
N LEU A 112 6.56 -10.00 -0.55
CA LEU A 112 7.46 -10.49 -1.59
C LEU A 112 8.13 -9.34 -2.36
N ALA A 113 7.37 -8.28 -2.65
CA ALA A 113 7.88 -7.08 -3.31
C ALA A 113 8.93 -6.38 -2.43
N MET A 114 8.66 -6.23 -1.13
CA MET A 114 9.61 -5.69 -0.15
C MET A 114 10.90 -6.49 -0.07
N LYS A 115 10.84 -7.82 -0.11
CA LYS A 115 12.05 -8.67 -0.12
C LYS A 115 12.90 -8.48 -1.38
N LYS A 116 12.26 -8.33 -2.55
CA LYS A 116 12.97 -8.06 -3.81
C LYS A 116 13.60 -6.67 -3.81
N ALA A 117 12.84 -5.68 -3.38
CA ALA A 117 13.29 -4.31 -3.16
C ALA A 117 14.56 -4.22 -2.28
N GLN A 118 14.58 -4.94 -1.16
CA GLN A 118 15.77 -5.00 -0.29
C GLN A 118 16.98 -5.64 -0.97
N ALA A 119 16.79 -6.72 -1.73
CA ALA A 119 17.87 -7.41 -2.42
C ALA A 119 18.53 -6.53 -3.49
N GLU A 120 17.79 -5.67 -4.16
CA GLU A 120 18.34 -4.72 -5.16
C GLU A 120 19.34 -3.74 -4.54
N LEU A 121 19.19 -3.41 -3.25
CA LEU A 121 20.09 -2.51 -2.52
C LEU A 121 21.31 -3.21 -1.92
N GLU A 122 21.30 -4.54 -1.83
CA GLU A 122 22.45 -5.30 -1.30
C GLU A 122 23.68 -5.22 -2.22
N ASP A 123 23.46 -5.06 -3.53
CA ASP A 123 24.53 -4.96 -4.53
C ASP A 123 25.10 -3.54 -4.70
N LEU A 124 24.55 -2.55 -3.99
CA LEU A 124 25.00 -1.16 -4.05
C LEU A 124 26.38 -1.01 -3.36
N SER A 125 27.31 -0.35 -4.05
CA SER A 125 28.61 0.03 -3.48
C SER A 125 28.45 1.14 -2.44
N ALA A 126 28.09 0.78 -1.21
CA ALA A 126 27.82 1.71 -0.11
C ALA A 126 28.37 1.20 1.24
N GLN A 127 28.82 2.12 2.08
CA GLN A 127 29.12 1.79 3.49
C GLN A 127 27.81 1.63 4.26
N THR A 128 27.61 0.46 4.87
CA THR A 128 26.33 0.09 5.49
C THR A 128 26.42 0.10 7.00
N PHE A 129 25.43 0.70 7.66
CA PHE A 129 25.28 0.74 9.12
C PHE A 129 23.88 0.26 9.51
N VAL A 130 23.81 -0.66 10.46
CA VAL A 130 22.58 -1.33 10.89
C VAL A 130 22.32 -1.04 12.36
N TYR A 131 21.14 -0.52 12.65
CA TYR A 131 20.67 -0.20 13.99
C TYR A 131 19.35 -0.93 14.27
N GLU A 132 19.16 -1.37 15.50
CA GLU A 132 17.93 -2.07 15.89
C GLU A 132 16.73 -1.12 15.81
N GLY A 133 15.67 -1.54 15.11
CA GLY A 133 14.42 -0.78 14.98
C GLY A 133 14.46 0.39 13.98
N LEU A 134 15.56 0.58 13.25
CA LEU A 134 15.68 1.64 12.23
C LEU A 134 15.93 1.04 10.82
N PRO A 135 15.55 1.77 9.75
CA PRO A 135 15.98 1.43 8.41
C PRO A 135 17.51 1.38 8.29
N VAL A 136 18.00 0.54 7.37
CA VAL A 136 19.46 0.42 7.13
C VAL A 136 20.01 1.74 6.57
N LEU A 137 21.06 2.27 7.18
CA LEU A 137 21.73 3.46 6.67
C LEU A 137 22.84 3.05 5.68
N ARG A 138 22.83 3.67 4.51
CA ARG A 138 23.79 3.41 3.44
C ARG A 138 24.43 4.71 3.00
N PHE A 139 25.73 4.83 3.16
CA PHE A 139 26.47 5.99 2.68
C PHE A 139 27.13 5.67 1.34
N VAL A 140 26.72 6.40 0.30
CA VAL A 140 27.30 6.34 -1.05
C VAL A 140 28.22 7.55 -1.19
N SER A 141 29.49 7.35 -0.84
CA SER A 141 30.46 8.44 -0.66
C SER A 141 31.83 8.01 -1.14
N ASP A 142 32.61 8.97 -1.66
CA ASP A 142 33.99 8.76 -2.08
C ASP A 142 34.91 8.48 -0.87
N ALA A 143 34.57 9.07 0.27
CA ALA A 143 35.30 8.94 1.52
C ALA A 143 34.64 7.93 2.46
N THR A 144 35.47 7.26 3.28
CA THR A 144 34.96 6.46 4.40
C THR A 144 34.25 7.36 5.40
N VAL A 145 33.00 7.01 5.73
CA VAL A 145 32.20 7.73 6.72
C VAL A 145 32.56 7.20 8.12
N PRO A 146 32.94 8.09 9.05
CA PRO A 146 33.18 7.72 10.45
C PRO A 146 31.91 7.21 11.14
N GLN A 147 32.06 6.27 12.08
CA GLN A 147 30.93 5.74 12.86
C GLN A 147 30.15 6.86 13.59
N GLU A 148 30.84 7.87 14.12
CA GLU A 148 30.21 9.01 14.81
C GLU A 148 29.24 9.79 13.91
N VAL A 149 29.50 9.86 12.60
CA VAL A 149 28.61 10.51 11.63
C VAL A 149 27.38 9.65 11.39
N ALA A 150 27.56 8.33 11.26
CA ALA A 150 26.45 7.39 11.10
C ALA A 150 25.59 7.32 12.37
N ASP A 151 26.20 7.35 13.56
CA ASP A 151 25.51 7.38 14.85
C ASP A 151 24.70 8.66 15.01
N HIS A 152 25.27 9.83 14.67
CA HIS A 152 24.53 11.10 14.66
C HIS A 152 23.32 11.04 13.74
N PHE A 153 23.48 10.48 12.53
CA PHE A 153 22.37 10.35 11.61
C PHE A 153 21.27 9.43 12.16
N ALA A 154 21.64 8.28 12.72
CA ALA A 154 20.68 7.34 13.29
C ALA A 154 19.90 7.94 14.48
N PHE A 155 20.60 8.59 15.42
CA PHE A 155 20.04 8.97 16.72
C PHE A 155 19.63 10.43 16.86
N SER A 156 20.00 11.29 15.91
CA SER A 156 19.62 12.72 15.93
C SER A 156 18.72 13.10 14.75
N ILE A 157 18.67 12.29 13.68
CA ILE A 157 17.89 12.59 12.47
C ILE A 157 16.80 11.55 12.25
N VAL A 158 17.15 10.26 12.19
CA VAL A 158 16.18 9.20 11.88
C VAL A 158 15.24 8.93 13.04
N SER A 159 15.73 8.94 14.29
CA SER A 159 14.89 8.74 15.48
C SER A 159 13.93 9.89 15.78
N GLU A 160 14.10 11.06 15.17
CA GLU A 160 13.14 12.16 15.24
C GLU A 160 11.91 11.92 14.35
N GLN A 161 11.97 10.92 13.47
CA GLN A 161 10.83 10.53 12.64
C GLN A 161 9.87 9.62 13.41
N PRO A 162 8.55 9.78 13.23
CA PRO A 162 7.59 8.82 13.76
C PRO A 162 7.84 7.40 13.25
N SER A 163 7.82 6.40 14.14
CA SER A 163 8.12 5.01 13.78
C SER A 163 7.24 4.45 12.66
N PHE A 164 5.95 4.80 12.65
CA PHE A 164 5.01 4.34 11.61
C PHE A 164 5.39 4.79 10.19
N LEU A 165 6.16 5.86 10.06
CA LEU A 165 6.71 6.30 8.76
C LEU A 165 7.94 5.48 8.35
N LEU A 166 8.68 4.95 9.32
CA LEU A 166 9.87 4.13 9.10
C LEU A 166 9.54 2.66 8.76
N ASP A 167 8.37 2.15 9.17
CA ASP A 167 7.99 0.73 9.06
C ASP A 167 8.13 0.14 7.64
N LYS A 168 7.95 0.97 6.61
CA LYS A 168 8.03 0.55 5.21
C LYS A 168 9.33 0.97 4.52
N CYS A 169 10.18 1.72 5.21
CA CYS A 169 11.45 2.19 4.66
C CYS A 169 12.48 1.06 4.76
N THR A 170 12.96 0.59 3.62
CA THR A 170 13.96 -0.50 3.57
C THR A 170 15.36 0.01 3.90
N SER A 171 15.70 1.21 3.41
CA SER A 171 17.00 1.84 3.62
C SER A 171 16.91 3.35 3.43
N ILE A 172 17.83 4.08 4.08
CA ILE A 172 18.07 5.49 3.84
C ILE A 172 19.48 5.60 3.25
N LEU A 173 19.56 6.09 2.03
CA LEU A 173 20.79 6.28 1.27
C LEU A 173 21.20 7.75 1.41
N ILE A 174 22.37 8.00 1.98
CA ILE A 174 22.98 9.33 2.10
C ILE A 174 24.10 9.40 1.07
N MET A 175 23.94 10.28 0.08
CA MET A 175 24.74 10.24 -1.14
C MET A 175 25.51 11.55 -1.33
N ASP A 176 26.80 11.44 -1.64
CA ASP A 176 27.56 12.59 -2.12
C ASP A 176 26.96 13.09 -3.45
N GLU A 177 27.11 14.39 -3.72
CA GLU A 177 26.45 15.11 -4.83
C GLU A 177 26.59 14.40 -6.19
N HIS A 178 27.80 13.91 -6.51
CA HIS A 178 28.07 13.24 -7.77
C HIS A 178 27.19 12.00 -7.96
N TYR A 179 27.07 11.15 -6.94
CA TYR A 179 26.26 9.93 -7.01
C TYR A 179 24.77 10.24 -6.98
N PHE A 180 24.37 11.24 -6.18
CA PHE A 180 22.96 11.63 -6.09
C PHE A 180 22.43 12.08 -7.46
N PHE A 181 23.15 12.94 -8.18
CA PHE A 181 22.71 13.45 -9.49
C PHE A 181 22.95 12.48 -10.67
N GLU A 182 23.54 11.31 -10.43
CA GLU A 182 23.53 10.21 -11.41
C GLU A 182 22.18 9.50 -11.47
N GLU A 183 21.40 9.53 -10.39
CA GLU A 183 20.07 8.95 -10.31
C GLU A 183 19.10 9.69 -11.26
N GLU A 184 18.26 8.93 -11.97
CA GLU A 184 17.35 9.47 -12.99
C GLU A 184 16.46 10.60 -12.44
N THR A 185 15.83 10.36 -11.29
CA THR A 185 14.95 11.33 -10.61
C THR A 185 15.68 12.63 -10.27
N ALA A 186 16.93 12.55 -9.82
CA ALA A 186 17.69 13.72 -9.39
C ALA A 186 18.26 14.50 -10.58
N ARG A 187 18.69 13.80 -11.63
CA ARG A 187 19.31 14.37 -12.83
C ARG A 187 18.40 15.37 -13.56
N GLU A 188 17.09 15.18 -13.47
CA GLU A 188 16.10 16.04 -14.12
C GLU A 188 15.74 17.28 -13.30
N ASN A 189 16.19 17.38 -12.04
CA ASN A 189 15.87 18.48 -11.14
C ASN A 189 17.05 18.84 -10.22
N GLU A 190 17.87 19.81 -10.65
CA GLU A 190 19.04 20.29 -9.87
C GLU A 190 18.72 20.87 -8.47
N LYS A 191 17.44 21.08 -8.15
CA LYS A 191 17.00 21.60 -6.84
C LYS A 191 16.48 20.53 -5.90
N ILE A 192 16.41 19.28 -6.34
CA ILE A 192 15.96 18.18 -5.49
C ILE A 192 17.05 17.82 -4.49
N VAL A 193 16.64 17.61 -3.24
CA VAL A 193 17.54 17.34 -2.11
C VAL A 193 17.28 15.97 -1.47
N GLY A 194 16.21 15.31 -1.89
CA GLY A 194 15.89 13.94 -1.56
C GLY A 194 14.78 13.42 -2.46
N PHE A 195 14.65 12.09 -2.54
CA PHE A 195 13.51 11.46 -3.17
C PHE A 195 13.27 10.06 -2.60
N ALA A 196 12.00 9.66 -2.55
CA ALA A 196 11.58 8.31 -2.28
C ALA A 196 11.48 7.48 -3.57
N SER A 197 11.77 6.18 -3.46
CA SER A 197 11.59 5.23 -4.57
C SER A 197 10.58 4.16 -4.17
N SER A 198 9.50 4.04 -4.94
CA SER A 198 8.53 2.97 -4.75
C SER A 198 9.08 1.60 -5.12
N ALA A 199 10.15 1.51 -5.94
CA ALA A 199 10.68 0.24 -6.43
C ALA A 199 11.40 -0.53 -5.32
N ASP A 200 12.25 0.17 -4.57
CA ASP A 200 13.06 -0.39 -3.49
C ASP A 200 12.54 0.01 -2.08
N MET A 201 11.54 0.89 -2.01
CA MET A 201 11.00 1.47 -0.77
C MET A 201 12.10 2.12 0.09
N ALA A 202 13.11 2.70 -0.56
CA ALA A 202 14.19 3.43 0.07
C ALA A 202 14.11 4.92 -0.21
N ILE A 203 14.80 5.68 0.64
CA ILE A 203 14.94 7.12 0.52
C ILE A 203 16.37 7.43 0.11
N ARG A 204 16.54 8.36 -0.82
CA ARG A 204 17.84 8.91 -1.18
C ARG A 204 17.88 10.36 -0.76
N LEU A 205 18.94 10.74 -0.05
CA LEU A 205 19.16 12.09 0.45
C LEU A 205 20.47 12.61 -0.12
N LEU A 206 20.42 13.82 -0.68
CA LEU A 206 21.62 14.56 -1.04
C LEU A 206 22.33 14.94 0.25
N ARG A 207 23.55 14.44 0.40
CA ARG A 207 24.40 14.79 1.53
C ARG A 207 24.71 16.28 1.48
N ASN A 208 24.39 16.93 2.57
CA ASN A 208 24.66 18.32 2.82
C ASN A 208 25.66 18.47 3.98
N ASP A 209 26.82 19.06 3.68
CA ASP A 209 27.87 19.35 4.67
C ASP A 209 27.70 20.75 5.28
N GLN A 210 26.52 21.36 5.14
CA GLN A 210 26.25 22.66 5.69
C GLN A 210 26.27 22.64 7.21
N THR A 211 27.03 23.56 7.80
CA THR A 211 27.31 23.62 9.24
C THR A 211 26.60 24.77 9.96
N GLY A 212 25.96 25.66 9.20
CA GLY A 212 25.30 26.86 9.72
C GLY A 212 23.79 26.89 9.44
N PRO A 213 23.03 27.66 10.23
CA PRO A 213 21.59 27.83 10.01
C PRO A 213 21.27 28.42 8.63
N TYR A 214 20.11 28.09 8.10
CA TYR A 214 19.62 28.61 6.81
C TYR A 214 18.11 28.84 6.80
N ILE A 215 17.63 29.40 5.69
CA ILE A 215 16.22 29.63 5.43
C ILE A 215 15.81 28.72 4.28
N ASP A 216 14.86 27.84 4.55
CA ASP A 216 14.15 27.11 3.50
C ASP A 216 13.14 28.07 2.85
N LEU A 217 13.24 28.27 1.53
CA LEU A 217 12.34 29.15 0.80
C LEU A 217 10.89 28.65 0.77
N SER A 218 10.65 27.37 1.05
CA SER A 218 9.30 26.81 1.26
C SER A 218 8.71 27.19 2.63
N MET A 219 9.55 27.61 3.58
CA MET A 219 9.20 27.99 4.94
C MET A 219 10.00 29.22 5.41
N PRO A 220 9.86 30.39 4.74
CA PRO A 220 10.78 31.52 4.91
C PRO A 220 10.78 32.16 6.31
N ASP A 221 9.73 31.89 7.10
CA ASP A 221 9.59 32.39 8.47
C ASP A 221 10.30 31.51 9.52
N ILE A 222 10.96 30.43 9.10
CA ILE A 222 11.62 29.45 9.98
C ILE A 222 13.12 29.40 9.68
N ILE A 223 13.93 29.52 10.73
CA ILE A 223 15.37 29.34 10.66
C ILE A 223 15.67 27.86 10.89
N MET A 224 16.16 27.19 9.85
CA MET A 224 16.55 25.78 9.87
C MET A 224 17.97 25.64 10.42
N GLN A 225 18.17 24.69 11.31
CA GLN A 225 19.49 24.19 11.70
C GLN A 225 20.01 23.16 10.68
N PRO A 226 21.31 22.83 10.70
CA PRO A 226 21.87 21.78 9.83
C PRO A 226 21.09 20.46 9.86
N ASP A 227 20.71 19.97 11.04
CA ASP A 227 19.97 18.71 11.15
C ASP A 227 18.53 18.83 10.61
N ASP A 228 17.91 20.01 10.69
CA ASP A 228 16.56 20.25 10.16
C ASP A 228 16.49 20.02 8.65
N TYR A 229 17.60 20.20 7.92
CA TYR A 229 17.70 19.81 6.50
C TYR A 229 17.34 18.34 6.32
N TYR A 230 17.98 17.45 7.07
CA TYR A 230 17.74 16.02 6.93
C TYR A 230 16.43 15.62 7.58
N ILE A 231 16.08 16.16 8.75
CA ILE A 231 14.84 15.80 9.46
C ILE A 231 13.62 16.13 8.60
N HIS A 232 13.59 17.32 7.98
CA HIS A 232 12.46 17.75 7.17
C HIS A 232 12.41 17.05 5.82
N THR A 233 13.56 16.89 5.14
CA THR A 233 13.63 16.15 3.88
C THR A 233 13.22 14.70 4.11
N LEU A 234 13.74 14.06 5.16
CA LEU A 234 13.41 12.68 5.48
C LEU A 234 11.91 12.51 5.80
N ALA A 235 11.30 13.42 6.57
CA ALA A 235 9.87 13.36 6.83
C ALA A 235 9.03 13.49 5.55
N HIS A 236 9.43 14.39 4.65
CA HIS A 236 8.79 14.55 3.35
C HIS A 236 8.89 13.24 2.54
N GLU A 237 10.09 12.68 2.40
CA GLU A 237 10.30 11.46 1.61
C GLU A 237 9.67 10.21 2.22
N LEU A 238 9.69 10.07 3.55
CA LEU A 238 8.98 8.99 4.24
C LEU A 238 7.47 9.10 4.01
N SER A 239 6.94 10.31 3.86
CA SER A 239 5.52 10.52 3.57
C SER A 239 5.15 10.05 2.16
N HIS A 240 6.05 10.16 1.18
CA HIS A 240 5.89 9.52 -0.13
C HIS A 240 5.86 7.99 -0.02
N LEU A 241 6.76 7.39 0.77
CA LEU A 241 6.71 5.93 1.00
C LEU A 241 5.42 5.49 1.69
N TYR A 242 4.91 6.29 2.63
CA TYR A 242 3.61 6.05 3.26
C TYR A 242 2.47 6.14 2.23
N ASP A 243 2.53 7.13 1.34
CA ASP A 243 1.57 7.33 0.25
C ASP A 243 1.57 6.17 -0.76
N TYR A 244 2.74 5.60 -1.08
CA TYR A 244 2.88 4.43 -1.95
C TYR A 244 2.20 3.18 -1.39
N GLN A 245 2.06 3.08 -0.08
CA GLN A 245 1.52 1.93 0.66
C GLN A 245 2.40 0.65 0.60
N TYR A 246 2.94 0.26 -0.55
CA TYR A 246 3.82 -0.91 -0.73
C TYR A 246 4.71 -0.77 -1.98
N ALA A 247 5.76 -1.60 -2.07
CA ALA A 247 6.70 -1.57 -3.19
C ALA A 247 6.01 -1.80 -4.55
N TYR A 248 6.37 -1.01 -5.55
CA TYR A 248 5.80 -0.98 -6.91
C TYR A 248 4.30 -0.63 -6.99
N SER A 249 3.72 -0.09 -5.92
CA SER A 249 2.32 0.33 -5.92
C SER A 249 2.03 1.35 -7.01
N GLN A 250 0.83 1.22 -7.59
CA GLN A 250 0.25 2.17 -8.55
C GLN A 250 -1.01 2.83 -7.98
N SER A 251 -1.23 2.67 -6.67
CA SER A 251 -2.41 3.19 -5.97
C SER A 251 -1.92 3.96 -4.75
N PHE A 252 -2.03 5.28 -4.81
CA PHE A 252 -1.55 6.17 -3.75
C PHE A 252 -2.71 6.61 -2.85
N LEU A 253 -2.42 6.92 -1.58
CA LEU A 253 -3.41 7.53 -0.68
C LEU A 253 -3.81 8.91 -1.19
N SER A 254 -2.87 9.66 -1.76
CA SER A 254 -3.10 10.97 -2.38
C SER A 254 -3.98 10.90 -3.63
N ASP A 255 -4.15 9.71 -4.21
CA ASP A 255 -5.04 9.47 -5.35
C ASP A 255 -6.50 9.25 -4.97
N ASN A 256 -6.80 9.05 -3.68
CA ASN A 256 -8.18 8.77 -3.28
C ASN A 256 -9.08 10.01 -3.45
N PRO A 257 -10.40 9.84 -3.71
CA PRO A 257 -11.30 10.97 -3.96
C PRO A 257 -11.41 11.97 -2.80
N ARG A 258 -11.15 11.53 -1.57
CA ARG A 258 -11.18 12.38 -0.39
C ARG A 258 -9.99 13.34 -0.41
N PHE A 259 -8.79 12.86 -0.69
CA PHE A 259 -7.57 13.66 -0.75
C PHE A 259 -7.51 14.51 -2.02
N GLU A 260 -7.97 13.99 -3.16
CA GLU A 260 -8.12 14.78 -4.40
C GLU A 260 -8.95 16.05 -4.16
N LYS A 261 -10.05 15.93 -3.42
CA LYS A 261 -10.88 17.08 -3.05
C LYS A 261 -10.14 18.06 -2.13
N LEU A 262 -9.33 17.58 -1.19
CA LEU A 262 -8.51 18.43 -0.31
C LEU A 262 -7.48 19.21 -1.13
N TYR A 263 -6.74 18.52 -2.02
CA TYR A 263 -5.78 19.16 -2.91
C TYR A 263 -6.44 20.22 -3.81
N ALA A 264 -7.61 19.92 -4.37
CA ALA A 264 -8.34 20.90 -5.19
C ALA A 264 -8.81 22.15 -4.40
N GLN A 265 -8.90 22.07 -3.07
CA GLN A 265 -9.39 23.14 -2.20
C GLN A 265 -8.29 23.91 -1.48
N GLU A 266 -7.19 23.23 -1.13
CA GLU A 266 -6.13 23.75 -0.25
C GLU A 266 -4.71 23.49 -0.80
N GLY A 267 -4.57 22.89 -1.99
CA GLY A 267 -3.31 22.44 -2.57
C GLY A 267 -2.24 23.52 -2.75
N ASP A 268 -2.66 24.77 -2.91
CA ASP A 268 -1.78 25.94 -3.07
C ASP A 268 -1.59 26.76 -1.77
N HIS A 269 -2.14 26.29 -0.64
CA HIS A 269 -2.11 27.04 0.62
C HIS A 269 -0.82 26.86 1.45
N LEU A 270 0.03 25.88 1.12
CA LEU A 270 1.25 25.58 1.90
C LEU A 270 2.52 26.14 1.27
N SER A 271 2.87 25.67 0.08
CA SER A 271 4.06 26.08 -0.64
C SER A 271 3.87 25.88 -2.14
N ALA A 272 4.64 26.61 -2.96
CA ALA A 272 4.63 26.42 -4.41
C ALA A 272 5.11 25.00 -4.80
N TYR A 273 5.99 24.41 -3.99
CA TYR A 273 6.46 23.04 -4.19
C TYR A 273 5.35 22.02 -3.92
N GLY A 274 4.63 22.15 -2.80
CA GLY A 274 3.47 21.31 -2.50
C GLY A 274 2.36 21.43 -3.54
N ALA A 275 2.18 22.61 -4.16
CA ALA A 275 1.20 22.83 -5.22
C ALA A 275 1.56 22.19 -6.58
N SER A 276 2.73 21.56 -6.70
CA SER A 276 3.20 20.99 -7.97
C SER A 276 2.49 19.68 -8.35
N SER A 277 2.11 18.87 -7.36
CA SER A 277 1.35 17.64 -7.57
C SER A 277 0.61 17.22 -6.29
N ARG A 278 -0.35 16.30 -6.43
CA ARG A 278 -1.06 15.73 -5.28
C ARG A 278 -0.15 14.98 -4.32
N ALA A 279 0.83 14.25 -4.85
CA ALA A 279 1.80 13.52 -4.05
C ALA A 279 2.72 14.48 -3.28
N GLU A 280 3.22 15.52 -3.95
CA GLU A 280 4.04 16.56 -3.29
C GLU A 280 3.25 17.32 -2.22
N TYR A 281 1.97 17.63 -2.48
CA TYR A 281 1.11 18.23 -1.47
C TYR A 281 0.89 17.30 -0.28
N PHE A 282 0.70 16.01 -0.51
CA PHE A 282 0.58 15.01 0.57
C PHE A 282 1.83 14.98 1.44
N ALA A 283 3.01 14.91 0.82
CA ALA A 283 4.28 14.87 1.54
C ALA A 283 4.58 16.19 2.28
N GLU A 284 4.36 17.34 1.65
CA GLU A 284 4.52 18.65 2.30
C GLU A 284 3.53 18.84 3.46
N ALA A 285 2.25 18.51 3.27
CA ALA A 285 1.25 18.62 4.31
C ALA A 285 1.54 17.68 5.49
N SER A 286 2.06 16.48 5.23
CA SER A 286 2.53 15.55 6.27
C SER A 286 3.68 16.16 7.09
N LYS A 287 4.74 16.66 6.43
CA LYS A 287 5.85 17.37 7.10
C LYS A 287 5.34 18.52 7.97
N TYR A 288 4.43 19.34 7.44
CA TYR A 288 3.79 20.42 8.18
C TYR A 288 2.97 19.92 9.37
N TYR A 289 2.25 18.81 9.25
CA TYR A 289 1.49 18.23 10.35
C TYR A 289 2.40 17.78 11.49
N LEU A 290 3.55 17.16 11.17
CA LEU A 290 4.48 16.64 12.16
C LEU A 290 5.21 17.74 12.92
N PHE A 291 5.74 18.75 12.22
CA PHE A 291 6.63 19.75 12.83
C PHE A 291 5.99 21.12 13.03
N TYR A 292 4.95 21.45 12.25
CA TYR A 292 4.31 22.78 12.27
C TYR A 292 2.77 22.69 12.27
N PRO A 293 2.16 21.87 13.16
CA PRO A 293 0.72 21.55 13.10
C PRO A 293 -0.17 22.79 13.18
N GLU A 294 0.21 23.81 13.96
CA GLU A 294 -0.55 25.06 14.06
C GLU A 294 -0.50 25.86 12.76
N LYS A 295 0.62 25.84 12.02
CA LYS A 295 0.73 26.51 10.72
C LYS A 295 -0.15 25.78 9.69
N LEU A 296 -0.12 24.44 9.68
CA LEU A 296 -1.01 23.64 8.82
C LEU A 296 -2.49 23.91 9.13
N LYS A 297 -2.85 23.94 10.41
CA LYS A 297 -4.23 24.17 10.85
C LYS A 297 -4.77 25.55 10.44
N VAL A 298 -3.92 26.56 10.38
CA VAL A 298 -4.29 27.91 9.92
C VAL A 298 -4.39 27.96 8.39
N SER A 299 -3.41 27.41 7.67
CA SER A 299 -3.35 27.52 6.20
C SER A 299 -4.28 26.54 5.47
N ALA A 300 -4.40 25.31 5.95
CA ALA A 300 -5.12 24.21 5.32
C ALA A 300 -5.86 23.36 6.38
N PRO A 301 -6.93 23.91 7.01
CA PRO A 301 -7.61 23.29 8.15
C PRO A 301 -8.25 21.93 7.83
N ASN A 302 -8.73 21.71 6.60
CA ASN A 302 -9.32 20.42 6.23
C ASN A 302 -8.24 19.36 6.02
N THR A 303 -7.10 19.76 5.46
CA THR A 303 -5.91 18.93 5.33
C THR A 303 -5.34 18.58 6.70
N TYR A 304 -5.27 19.53 7.65
CA TYR A 304 -4.91 19.26 9.04
C TYR A 304 -5.80 18.17 9.67
N ALA A 305 -7.13 18.31 9.53
CA ALA A 305 -8.07 17.35 10.08
C ALA A 305 -7.93 15.96 9.45
N TYR A 306 -7.58 15.89 8.16
CA TYR A 306 -7.28 14.64 7.48
C TYR A 306 -6.07 13.92 8.08
N PHE A 307 -4.94 14.62 8.26
CA PHE A 307 -3.74 14.02 8.88
C PHE A 307 -3.94 13.71 10.36
N GLN A 308 -4.78 14.48 11.06
CA GLN A 308 -5.18 14.13 12.42
C GLN A 308 -5.93 12.80 12.49
N GLU A 309 -6.79 12.50 11.52
CA GLU A 309 -7.47 11.20 11.45
C GLU A 309 -6.51 10.07 11.02
N LEU A 310 -5.62 10.38 10.06
CA LEU A 310 -4.68 9.43 9.46
C LEU A 310 -3.59 9.01 10.45
N TYR A 311 -2.88 9.98 11.05
CA TYR A 311 -1.74 9.74 11.94
C TYR A 311 -2.11 9.80 13.41
N GLY A 312 -3.19 10.49 13.80
CA GLY A 312 -3.57 10.61 15.21
C GLY A 312 -3.93 9.29 15.87
N LYS A 313 -4.13 8.21 15.11
CA LYS A 313 -4.25 6.85 15.68
C LYS A 313 -2.90 6.19 15.95
N GLU A 314 -1.88 6.53 15.17
CA GLU A 314 -0.54 5.92 15.18
C GLU A 314 0.43 6.66 16.12
N ILE A 315 0.26 7.97 16.32
CA ILE A 315 1.12 8.79 17.20
C ILE A 315 0.82 8.56 18.69
N TRP A 316 -0.38 8.05 19.02
CA TRP A 316 -0.84 7.87 20.40
C TRP A 316 -1.13 6.41 20.76
N SER A 317 -0.72 5.46 19.92
CA SER A 317 -0.78 4.01 20.16
C SER A 317 0.54 3.47 20.70
#